data_AF-A0A937BK84-F1
#
_entry.id   AF-A0A937BK84-F1
#
_cell.length_a   1.000
_cell.length_b   1.000
_cell.length_c   1.000
_cell.angle_alpha   90.00
_cell.angle_beta   90.00
_cell.angle_gamma   90.00
#
_symmetry.space_group_name_H-M   'P 1'
#
loop_
_entity.id
_entity.type
_entity.pdbx_description
1 polymer ?
#
loop_
_entity_poly.entity_id
_entity_poly.type
_entity_poly.pdbx_seq_one_letter_code
_entity_poly.pdbx_strand_id
1 'polypeptide(L)'
;MTVHPNNRPHIVDSKTSEFLFDIYTILFSAPVNLRTKQRTFETAADSRDSWRVVSVSTAALQHIKKNKNARGLQRGHALSRMERAKYLFERTIALTQKELLNYFFEHDTVALVTKGENAKQGSDHWSSLVPVPEGFFTGGSFSIYVRKKKELPWVEQLNLD
;
A
#
# COMPACT_ATOMS: atom_id res chain seq x y z
N MET A 1 10.36 9.53 8.78
CA MET A 1 9.22 9.10 7.94
C MET A 1 8.94 7.65 8.24
N THR A 2 7.70 7.29 8.53
CA THR A 2 7.35 5.95 9.02
C THR A 2 7.34 4.95 7.86
N VAL A 3 8.21 3.94 7.93
CA VAL A 3 8.21 2.79 7.02
C VAL A 3 7.43 1.67 7.70
N HIS A 4 6.67 0.90 6.91
CA HIS A 4 5.91 -0.23 7.46
C HIS A 4 6.87 -1.28 8.07
N PRO A 5 6.62 -1.84 9.27
CA PRO A 5 7.58 -2.74 9.93
C PRO A 5 7.90 -4.01 9.13
N ASN A 6 6.91 -4.56 8.42
CA ASN A 6 7.06 -5.73 7.56
C ASN A 6 7.28 -5.36 6.08
N ASN A 7 7.95 -4.24 5.80
CA ASN A 7 8.01 -3.69 4.45
C ASN A 7 8.58 -4.70 3.44
N ARG A 8 7.94 -4.81 2.27
CA ARG A 8 8.43 -5.59 1.15
C ARG A 8 8.10 -4.86 -0.15
N PRO A 9 8.87 -3.82 -0.49
CA PRO A 9 8.61 -2.96 -1.64
C PRO A 9 8.51 -3.76 -2.95
N HIS A 10 7.72 -3.26 -3.88
CA HIS A 10 7.70 -3.81 -5.23
C HIS A 10 8.98 -3.40 -5.97
N ILE A 11 9.66 -4.38 -6.55
CA ILE A 11 10.77 -4.16 -7.47
C ILE A 11 10.21 -4.28 -8.88
N VAL A 12 10.12 -3.14 -9.57
CA VAL A 12 9.63 -3.07 -10.95
C VAL A 12 10.73 -3.42 -11.94
N ASP A 13 10.34 -3.94 -13.11
CA ASP A 13 11.27 -4.17 -14.22
C ASP A 13 11.75 -2.86 -14.85
N SER A 14 12.73 -2.93 -15.75
CA SER A 14 13.35 -1.73 -16.35
C SER A 14 12.37 -0.92 -17.20
N LYS A 15 11.47 -1.55 -17.96
CA LYS A 15 10.51 -0.84 -18.81
C LYS A 15 9.47 -0.11 -17.97
N THR A 16 8.98 -0.76 -16.92
CA THR A 16 8.07 -0.14 -15.96
C THR A 16 8.77 1.01 -15.22
N SER A 17 10.04 0.83 -14.85
CA SER A 17 10.86 1.88 -14.21
C SER A 17 11.02 3.12 -15.09
N GLU A 18 11.31 2.93 -16.37
CA GLU A 18 11.43 3.99 -17.37
C GLU A 18 10.10 4.72 -17.55
N PHE A 19 9.03 3.96 -17.81
CA PHE A 19 7.68 4.51 -17.97
C PHE A 19 7.25 5.38 -16.78
N LEU A 20 7.41 4.89 -15.55
CA LEU A 20 7.03 5.65 -14.36
C LEU A 20 7.89 6.90 -14.19
N PHE A 21 9.18 6.84 -14.53
CA PHE A 21 10.07 8.00 -14.45
C PHE A 21 9.71 9.09 -15.48
N ASP A 22 9.31 8.71 -16.69
CA ASP A 22 8.85 9.64 -17.71
C ASP A 22 7.57 10.36 -17.26
N ILE A 23 6.60 9.60 -16.73
CA ILE A 23 5.37 10.18 -16.15
C ILE A 23 5.69 11.12 -15.00
N TYR A 24 6.58 10.73 -14.08
CA TYR A 24 7.02 11.60 -12.99
C TYR A 24 7.60 12.91 -13.50
N THR A 25 8.50 12.85 -14.48
CA THR A 25 9.18 14.04 -15.04
C THR A 25 8.19 15.01 -15.67
N ILE A 26 7.22 14.49 -16.42
CA ILE A 26 6.13 15.29 -17.00
C ILE A 26 5.30 15.94 -15.88
N LEU A 27 4.87 15.16 -14.88
CA LEU A 27 4.05 15.65 -13.79
C LEU A 27 4.78 16.64 -12.88
N PHE A 28 6.08 16.45 -12.66
CA PHE A 28 6.90 17.35 -11.85
C PHE A 28 6.86 18.77 -12.42
N SER A 29 7.06 18.91 -13.73
CA SER A 29 7.05 20.19 -14.43
C SER A 29 5.64 20.72 -14.78
N ALA A 30 4.61 19.89 -14.71
CA ALA A 30 3.25 20.28 -15.09
C ALA A 30 2.64 21.31 -14.11
N PRO A 31 1.94 22.35 -14.61
CA PRO A 31 1.26 23.36 -13.79
C PRO A 31 -0.12 22.87 -13.29
N VAL A 32 -0.15 21.67 -12.70
CA VAL A 32 -1.37 21.08 -12.11
C VAL A 32 -1.20 20.93 -10.61
N ASN A 33 -2.30 20.93 -9.87
CA ASN A 33 -2.27 20.80 -8.42
C ASN A 33 -1.70 19.43 -7.97
N LEU A 34 -1.21 19.38 -6.73
CA LEU A 34 -0.60 18.18 -6.16
C LEU A 34 -1.51 16.95 -6.21
N ARG A 35 -2.82 17.13 -5.99
CA ARG A 35 -3.79 16.03 -6.01
C ARG A 35 -3.90 15.39 -7.40
N THR A 36 -3.83 16.19 -8.46
CA THR A 36 -3.78 15.68 -9.83
C THR A 36 -2.49 14.92 -10.08
N LYS A 37 -1.33 15.46 -9.69
CA LYS A 37 -0.02 14.76 -9.82
C LYS A 37 -0.03 13.42 -9.10
N GLN A 38 -0.49 13.42 -7.84
CA GLN A 38 -0.63 12.24 -6.99
C GLN A 38 -1.50 11.16 -7.63
N ARG A 39 -2.71 11.52 -8.07
CA ARG A 39 -3.64 10.56 -8.69
C ARG A 39 -3.08 9.98 -9.98
N THR A 40 -2.57 10.83 -10.88
CA THR A 40 -2.05 10.39 -12.17
C THR A 40 -0.85 9.45 -11.99
N PHE A 41 0.10 9.81 -11.15
CA PHE A 41 1.27 8.97 -10.91
C PHE A 41 0.89 7.63 -10.29
N GLU A 42 0.03 7.62 -9.27
CA GLU A 42 -0.38 6.37 -8.63
C GLU A 42 -1.25 5.49 -9.52
N THR A 43 -2.05 6.06 -10.41
CA THR A 43 -2.77 5.29 -11.44
C THR A 43 -1.81 4.70 -12.45
N ALA A 44 -0.77 5.43 -12.87
CA ALA A 44 0.27 4.88 -13.75
C ALA A 44 1.06 3.76 -13.07
N ALA A 45 1.29 3.88 -11.76
CA ALA A 45 1.96 2.87 -10.94
C ALA A 45 1.03 1.73 -10.49
N ASP A 46 -0.25 1.72 -10.86
CA ASP A 46 -1.17 0.66 -10.47
C ASP A 46 -0.81 -0.65 -11.19
N SER A 47 -0.73 -1.72 -10.43
CA SER A 47 -0.26 -3.03 -10.87
C SER A 47 -0.78 -4.09 -9.91
N ARG A 48 -0.60 -5.36 -10.26
CA ARG A 48 -0.94 -6.48 -9.37
C ARG A 48 -0.23 -6.43 -8.00
N ASP A 49 0.89 -5.70 -7.93
CA ASP A 49 1.77 -5.58 -6.78
C ASP A 49 1.63 -4.22 -6.07
N SER A 50 0.74 -3.35 -6.55
CA SER A 50 0.48 -2.03 -5.97
C SER A 50 -0.38 -2.15 -4.72
N TRP A 51 -0.13 -1.28 -3.74
CA TRP A 51 -0.77 -1.35 -2.42
C TRP A 51 -0.65 -2.77 -1.83
N ARG A 52 0.57 -3.31 -1.89
CA ARG A 52 0.88 -4.67 -1.45
C ARG A 52 0.57 -4.81 0.04
N VAL A 53 -0.33 -5.73 0.35
CA VAL A 53 -0.65 -6.08 1.74
C VAL A 53 0.53 -6.85 2.33
N VAL A 54 1.24 -6.22 3.25
CA VAL A 54 2.42 -6.80 3.93
C VAL A 54 2.15 -7.20 5.38
N SER A 55 1.01 -6.76 5.92
CA SER A 55 0.53 -7.17 7.24
C SER A 55 -1.00 -7.14 7.32
N VAL A 56 -1.55 -7.78 8.35
CA VAL A 56 -2.95 -7.65 8.77
C VAL A 56 -2.98 -7.34 10.26
N SER A 57 -3.79 -6.36 10.67
CA SER A 57 -4.05 -6.08 12.09
C SER A 57 -4.77 -7.27 12.75
N THR A 58 -4.51 -7.50 14.04
CA THR A 58 -5.24 -8.52 14.82
C THR A 58 -6.76 -8.31 14.79
N ALA A 59 -7.25 -7.07 14.80
CA ALA A 59 -8.67 -6.75 14.67
C ALA A 59 -9.24 -7.19 13.31
N ALA A 60 -8.51 -6.95 12.21
CA ALA A 60 -8.92 -7.43 10.89
C ALA A 60 -8.85 -8.96 10.77
N LEU A 61 -7.87 -9.62 11.40
CA LEU A 61 -7.81 -11.08 11.45
C LEU A 61 -9.00 -11.69 12.21
N GLN A 62 -9.38 -11.11 13.34
CA GLN A 62 -10.59 -11.49 14.08
C GLN A 62 -11.86 -11.32 13.23
N HIS A 63 -11.95 -10.21 12.48
CA HIS A 63 -13.04 -10.01 11.53
C HIS A 63 -13.08 -11.12 10.46
N ILE A 64 -11.94 -11.49 9.86
CA ILE A 64 -11.88 -12.55 8.85
C ILE A 64 -12.25 -13.90 9.46
N LYS A 65 -11.76 -14.22 10.66
CA LYS A 65 -12.10 -15.47 11.36
C LYS A 65 -13.61 -15.60 11.59
N LYS A 66 -14.24 -14.51 12.02
CA LYS A 66 -15.69 -14.47 12.33
C LYS A 66 -16.55 -14.53 11.07
N ASN A 67 -16.23 -13.71 10.07
CA ASN A 67 -17.12 -13.47 8.91
C ASN A 67 -16.72 -14.28 7.67
N LYS A 68 -15.54 -14.92 7.69
CA LYS A 68 -14.96 -15.69 6.57
C LYS A 68 -14.82 -14.86 5.28
N ASN A 69 -14.68 -13.54 5.40
CA ASN A 69 -14.55 -12.59 4.29
C ASN A 69 -13.79 -11.32 4.73
N ALA A 70 -13.47 -10.43 3.78
CA ALA A 70 -12.79 -9.15 4.02
C ALA A 70 -13.72 -7.93 3.85
N ARG A 71 -15.05 -8.13 3.84
CA ARG A 71 -16.01 -7.04 3.62
C ARG A 71 -15.96 -6.07 4.80
N GLY A 72 -15.61 -4.82 4.52
CA GLY A 72 -15.46 -3.77 5.55
C GLY A 72 -14.03 -3.62 6.09
N LEU A 73 -13.08 -4.40 5.56
CA LEU A 73 -11.65 -4.16 5.75
C LEU A 73 -11.11 -3.20 4.69
N GLN A 74 -10.01 -2.53 5.00
CA GLN A 74 -9.38 -1.53 4.16
C GLN A 74 -7.86 -1.72 4.09
N ARG A 75 -7.25 -1.27 3.00
CA ARG A 75 -5.80 -1.12 2.89
C ARG A 75 -5.41 0.21 3.50
N GLY A 76 -4.82 0.16 4.69
CA GLY A 76 -4.28 1.33 5.37
C GLY A 76 -2.81 1.52 5.01
N HIS A 77 -2.44 2.72 4.57
CA HIS A 77 -1.04 3.10 4.43
C HIS A 77 -0.54 3.70 5.76
N ALA A 78 0.66 3.32 6.19
CA ALA A 78 1.29 3.92 7.37
C ALA A 78 1.67 5.39 7.12
N LEU A 79 2.18 5.70 5.92
CA LEU A 79 2.38 7.06 5.44
C LEU A 79 1.21 7.47 4.56
N SER A 80 0.65 8.67 4.75
CA SER A 80 -0.47 9.08 3.89
C SER A 80 -0.01 9.25 2.44
N ARG A 81 -0.88 8.89 1.49
CA ARG A 81 -0.65 9.07 0.04
C ARG A 81 -0.33 10.52 -0.31
N MET A 82 -0.91 11.47 0.43
CA MET A 82 -0.67 12.89 0.24
C MET A 82 0.72 13.30 0.73
N GLU A 83 1.19 12.82 1.89
CA GLU A 83 2.56 13.08 2.35
C GLU A 83 3.60 12.50 1.38
N ARG A 84 3.37 11.28 0.87
CA ARG A 84 4.20 10.70 -0.18
C ARG A 84 4.23 11.59 -1.42
N ALA A 85 3.07 12.08 -1.87
CA ALA A 85 3.02 12.99 -3.01
C ALA A 85 3.75 14.31 -2.77
N LYS A 86 3.62 14.91 -1.58
CA LYS A 86 4.39 16.10 -1.20
C LYS A 86 5.88 15.85 -1.33
N TYR A 87 6.37 14.72 -0.80
CA TYR A 87 7.78 14.38 -0.93
C TYR A 87 8.24 14.26 -2.39
N LEU A 88 7.40 13.72 -3.28
CA LEU A 88 7.74 13.54 -4.69
C LEU A 88 7.71 14.84 -5.51
N PHE A 89 6.71 15.71 -5.27
CA PHE A 89 6.37 16.82 -6.17
C PHE A 89 6.53 18.23 -5.57
N GLU A 90 6.49 18.39 -4.24
CA GLU A 90 6.73 19.69 -3.57
C GLU A 90 8.23 19.85 -3.28
N ARG A 91 9.05 19.77 -4.34
CA ARG A 91 10.51 19.93 -4.28
C ARG A 91 10.97 20.94 -5.32
N THR A 92 12.14 21.53 -5.10
CA THR A 92 12.80 22.41 -6.08
C THR A 92 13.51 21.63 -7.19
N ILE A 93 14.01 20.44 -6.88
CA ILE A 93 14.76 19.57 -7.80
C ILE A 93 14.04 18.23 -7.90
N ALA A 94 13.87 17.75 -9.13
CA ALA A 94 13.28 16.45 -9.42
C ALA A 94 14.18 15.32 -8.89
N LEU A 95 13.56 14.25 -8.41
CA LEU A 95 14.27 13.04 -8.00
C LEU A 95 14.88 12.34 -9.22
N THR A 96 15.99 11.65 -9.02
CA THR A 96 16.46 10.66 -10.00
C THR A 96 15.48 9.48 -10.07
N GLN A 97 15.52 8.70 -11.16
CA GLN A 97 14.70 7.49 -11.30
C GLN A 97 14.84 6.54 -10.11
N LYS A 98 16.08 6.30 -9.65
CA LYS A 98 16.35 5.42 -8.52
C LYS A 98 15.71 5.94 -7.24
N GLU A 99 15.88 7.23 -6.92
CA GLU A 99 15.31 7.83 -5.72
C GLU A 99 13.78 7.84 -5.74
N LEU A 100 13.19 8.17 -6.89
CA LEU A 100 11.75 8.14 -7.11
C LEU A 100 11.18 6.76 -6.81
N LEU A 101 11.68 5.73 -7.49
CA LEU A 101 11.12 4.39 -7.41
C LEU A 101 11.36 3.76 -6.04
N ASN A 102 12.55 3.94 -5.47
CA ASN A 102 12.86 3.48 -4.11
C ASN A 102 11.88 4.09 -3.11
N TYR A 103 11.76 5.42 -3.10
CA TYR A 103 10.89 6.10 -2.15
C TYR A 103 9.41 5.75 -2.36
N PHE A 104 8.95 5.73 -3.61
CA PHE A 104 7.55 5.44 -3.91
C PHE A 104 7.17 4.03 -3.44
N PHE A 105 7.90 3.00 -3.86
CA PHE A 105 7.56 1.62 -3.53
C PHE A 105 7.88 1.25 -2.08
N GLU A 106 8.84 1.93 -1.43
CA GLU A 106 9.05 1.81 0.02
C GLU A 106 7.82 2.22 0.82
N HIS A 107 7.08 3.22 0.33
CA HIS A 107 5.90 3.76 1.00
C HIS A 107 4.56 3.36 0.35
N ASP A 108 4.57 2.47 -0.65
CA ASP A 108 3.35 1.95 -1.31
C ASP A 108 2.94 0.55 -0.79
N THR A 109 3.40 0.17 0.40
CA THR A 109 2.92 -1.00 1.11
C THR A 109 1.82 -0.63 2.11
N VAL A 110 0.95 -1.59 2.40
CA VAL A 110 -0.24 -1.39 3.25
C VAL A 110 -0.40 -2.51 4.27
N ALA A 111 -1.11 -2.20 5.34
CA ALA A 111 -1.72 -3.18 6.23
C ALA A 111 -3.19 -3.37 5.88
N LEU A 112 -3.70 -4.59 6.04
CA LEU A 112 -5.14 -4.84 6.05
C LEU A 112 -5.68 -4.55 7.45
N VAL A 113 -6.56 -3.55 7.53
CA VAL A 113 -7.09 -3.02 8.79
C VAL A 113 -8.60 -2.89 8.76
N THR A 114 -9.24 -2.74 9.92
CA THR A 114 -10.66 -2.43 9.98
C THR A 114 -10.94 -0.99 9.54
N LYS A 115 -12.20 -0.70 9.16
CA LYS A 115 -12.63 0.68 8.85
C LYS A 115 -12.40 1.64 10.03
N GLY A 116 -12.54 1.16 11.27
CA GLY A 116 -12.30 1.96 12.47
C GLY A 116 -10.83 2.36 12.63
N GLU A 117 -9.93 1.41 12.38
CA GLU A 117 -8.48 1.65 12.39
C GLU A 117 -8.04 2.57 11.24
N ASN A 118 -8.66 2.48 10.07
CA ASN A 118 -8.32 3.38 8.95
C ASN A 118 -9.01 4.76 9.02
N ALA A 119 -9.76 5.05 10.08
CA ALA A 119 -10.48 6.33 10.22
C ALA A 119 -9.55 7.52 10.52
N LYS A 120 -8.34 7.26 11.00
CA LYS A 120 -7.31 8.27 11.32
C LYS A 120 -6.06 8.01 10.50
N GLN A 121 -5.32 9.07 10.18
CA GLN A 121 -4.03 8.96 9.48
C GLN A 121 -2.96 8.35 10.40
N GLY A 122 -2.00 7.66 9.81
CA GLY A 122 -0.95 6.95 10.55
C GLY A 122 -1.35 5.55 10.98
N SER A 123 -0.42 4.86 11.64
CA SER A 123 -0.56 3.46 12.06
C SER A 123 -0.49 3.24 13.57
N ASP A 124 -0.21 4.28 14.36
CA ASP A 124 0.07 4.15 15.80
C ASP A 124 -1.14 3.66 16.61
N HIS A 125 -2.35 3.85 16.07
CA HIS A 125 -3.61 3.41 16.68
C HIS A 125 -4.15 2.09 16.11
N TRP A 126 -3.42 1.44 15.21
CA TRP A 126 -3.79 0.12 14.71
C TRP A 126 -3.48 -0.94 15.77
N SER A 127 -4.26 -2.01 15.79
CA SER A 127 -3.91 -3.17 16.61
C SER A 127 -2.64 -3.85 16.06
N SER A 128 -2.05 -4.75 16.86
CA SER A 128 -0.81 -5.45 16.50
C SER A 128 -0.85 -6.01 15.08
N LEU A 129 0.23 -5.78 14.34
CA LEU A 129 0.34 -6.18 12.93
C LEU A 129 0.99 -7.55 12.80
N VAL A 130 0.28 -8.49 12.19
CA VAL A 130 0.81 -9.81 11.85
C VAL A 130 1.37 -9.78 10.42
N PRO A 131 2.63 -10.18 10.19
CA PRO A 131 3.20 -10.25 8.84
C PRO A 131 2.41 -11.17 7.93
N VAL A 132 2.24 -10.77 6.67
CA VAL A 132 1.53 -11.54 5.65
C VAL A 132 2.51 -12.32 4.77
N PRO A 133 2.34 -13.64 4.59
CA PRO A 133 3.16 -14.42 3.66
C PRO A 133 3.03 -13.95 2.21
N GLU A 134 4.05 -14.19 1.40
CA GLU A 134 4.03 -13.79 0.00
C GLU A 134 2.87 -14.43 -0.79
N GLY A 135 2.25 -13.63 -1.65
CA GLY A 135 1.16 -14.06 -2.50
C GLY A 135 -0.19 -14.18 -1.79
N PHE A 136 -0.32 -13.73 -0.54
CA PHE A 136 -1.58 -13.59 0.19
C PHE A 136 -2.19 -12.20 -0.02
N PHE A 137 -3.53 -12.13 -0.03
CA PHE A 137 -4.29 -10.88 -0.26
C PHE A 137 -3.91 -10.11 -1.53
N THR A 138 -3.39 -10.80 -2.55
CA THR A 138 -2.98 -10.22 -3.84
C THR A 138 -4.12 -10.11 -4.85
N GLY A 139 -5.34 -10.48 -4.46
CA GLY A 139 -6.49 -10.52 -5.35
C GLY A 139 -7.35 -9.26 -5.22
N GLY A 140 -7.72 -8.69 -6.37
CA GLY A 140 -8.64 -7.57 -6.51
C GLY A 140 -7.91 -6.22 -6.53
N SER A 141 -8.06 -5.48 -7.63
CA SER A 141 -7.45 -4.15 -7.80
C SER A 141 -7.81 -3.23 -6.62
N PHE A 142 -9.06 -2.77 -6.52
CA PHE A 142 -9.54 -1.97 -5.39
C PHE A 142 -10.20 -2.78 -4.26
N SER A 143 -10.55 -4.05 -4.54
CA SER A 143 -11.25 -4.95 -3.62
C SER A 143 -10.30 -5.95 -2.99
N ILE A 144 -10.57 -6.38 -1.75
CA ILE A 144 -9.75 -7.39 -1.05
C ILE A 144 -10.57 -8.67 -0.93
N TYR A 145 -9.97 -9.79 -1.31
CA TYR A 145 -10.60 -11.10 -1.22
C TYR A 145 -9.88 -12.03 -0.24
N VAL A 146 -10.68 -12.80 0.50
CA VAL A 146 -10.20 -13.91 1.33
C VAL A 146 -10.49 -15.19 0.56
N ARG A 147 -9.46 -15.87 0.03
CA ARG A 147 -9.65 -17.10 -0.73
C ARG A 147 -9.81 -18.27 0.24
N LYS A 148 -10.89 -19.04 0.05
CA LYS A 148 -11.23 -20.20 0.88
C LYS A 148 -10.11 -21.25 0.98
N LYS A 149 -9.30 -21.38 -0.06
CA LYS A 149 -8.21 -22.37 -0.15
C LYS A 149 -6.82 -21.80 0.20
N LYS A 150 -6.70 -20.51 0.57
CA LYS A 150 -5.40 -19.88 0.82
C LYS A 150 -5.40 -18.97 2.06
N GLU A 151 -6.02 -17.80 2.00
CA GLU A 151 -6.08 -16.89 3.15
C GLU A 151 -6.84 -17.49 4.32
N LEU A 152 -7.98 -18.14 4.06
CA LEU A 152 -8.86 -18.56 5.15
C LEU A 152 -8.22 -19.61 6.08
N PRO A 153 -7.60 -20.70 5.57
CA PRO A 153 -6.92 -21.68 6.43
C PRO A 153 -5.74 -21.07 7.20
N TRP A 154 -4.99 -20.15 6.57
CA TRP A 154 -3.89 -19.46 7.24
C TRP A 154 -4.40 -18.60 8.39
N VAL A 155 -5.44 -17.79 8.18
CA VAL A 155 -6.03 -16.97 9.24
C VAL A 155 -6.55 -17.82 10.39
N GLU A 156 -7.19 -18.96 10.10
CA GLU A 156 -7.76 -19.85 11.11
C GLU A 156 -6.72 -20.49 12.04
N GLN A 157 -5.50 -20.71 11.54
CA GLN A 157 -4.38 -21.30 12.29
C GLN A 157 -3.65 -20.32 13.22
N LEU A 158 -3.86 -19.01 13.07
CA LEU A 158 -3.19 -18.01 13.90
C LEU A 158 -3.77 -17.99 15.32
N ASN A 159 -2.96 -18.05 16.36
CA ASN A 159 -3.42 -17.70 17.72
C ASN A 159 -3.39 -16.18 17.86
N LEU A 160 -4.56 -15.60 18.13
CA LEU A 160 -4.76 -14.15 18.24
C LEU A 160 -5.06 -13.82 19.71
N ASP A 161 -4.08 -14.10 20.56
CA ASP A 161 -4.12 -13.78 21.99
C ASP A 161 -3.71 -12.32 22.23
#